data_AF-A0A1V4QTB5-F1
#
_entry.id   AF-A0A1V4QTB5-F1
#
_cell.length_a   1.000
_cell.length_b   1.000
_cell.length_c   1.000
_cell.angle_alpha   90.00
_cell.angle_beta   90.00
_cell.angle_gamma   90.00
#
_symmetry.space_group_name_H-M   'P 1'
#
loop_
_entity.id
_entity.type
_entity.pdbx_description
1 polymer ?
#
loop_
_entity_poly.entity_id
_entity_poly.type
_entity_poly.pdbx_seq_one_letter_code
_entity_poly.pdbx_strand_id
1 'polypeptide(L)'
;MAYGYVVSDLHLFAPWSVATAYMGLLRRAAGRADFFVLNGDIFDFRWTVLRTASATAAAAASWLGELAAAFPRCRFYYIMGNHDGVELLAKELTALASERQNLEWRASYLRLGSALFLHGDLPLRRWRRRRTEPFDRSLSDGFRRKPQALLRCYDWLFHLHVHRCAPLVHRRRRCAKKIARSLRAGPAELAEQVTDIYFGHSHVAFSGYRYAGLTFHNTGSAVRGSRWQLLPVRVRDWDGGS
;
A
#
# COMPACT_ATOMS: atom_id res chain seq x y z
N MET A 1 -5.47 16.41 -16.85
CA MET A 1 -4.73 15.23 -16.34
C MET A 1 -4.17 15.59 -14.99
N ALA A 2 -4.37 14.74 -14.00
CA ALA A 2 -3.81 14.93 -12.66
C ALA A 2 -2.47 14.22 -12.52
N TYR A 3 -1.58 14.79 -11.71
CA TYR A 3 -0.26 14.28 -11.42
C TYR A 3 -0.14 13.95 -9.94
N GLY A 4 0.35 12.75 -9.65
CA GLY A 4 0.51 12.29 -8.28
C GLY A 4 1.68 11.35 -8.08
N TYR A 5 1.78 10.84 -6.86
CA TYR A 5 2.75 9.83 -6.50
C TYR A 5 2.11 8.68 -5.74
N VAL A 6 2.74 7.51 -5.80
CA VAL A 6 2.35 6.35 -5.01
C VAL A 6 3.55 5.68 -4.36
N VAL A 7 3.32 5.22 -3.13
CA VAL A 7 4.25 4.41 -2.33
C VAL A 7 3.48 3.26 -1.67
N SER A 8 4.15 2.16 -1.37
CA SER A 8 3.67 1.12 -0.46
C SER A 8 4.84 0.56 0.37
N ASP A 9 4.54 -0.35 1.29
CA ASP A 9 5.52 -1.20 1.98
C ASP A 9 6.64 -0.37 2.66
N LEU A 10 6.26 0.72 3.34
CA LEU A 10 7.20 1.50 4.16
C LEU A 10 7.54 0.77 5.46
N HIS A 11 6.61 -0.05 5.98
CA HIS A 11 6.73 -0.78 7.24
C HIS A 11 7.22 0.10 8.40
N LEU A 12 6.76 1.35 8.48
CA LEU A 12 7.06 2.23 9.59
C LEU A 12 6.73 1.52 10.91
N PHE A 13 7.56 1.81 11.92
CA PHE A 13 7.57 1.15 13.23
C PHE A 13 8.08 -0.29 13.25
N ALA A 14 8.50 -0.89 12.13
CA ALA A 14 9.29 -2.12 12.17
C ALA A 14 10.79 -1.82 12.34
N PRO A 15 11.56 -2.66 13.06
CA PRO A 15 12.98 -2.41 13.33
C PRO A 15 13.88 -2.46 12.07
N TRP A 16 13.42 -3.13 11.01
CA TRP A 16 14.12 -3.23 9.73
C TRP A 16 13.69 -2.21 8.68
N SER A 17 12.72 -1.34 9.01
CA SER A 17 12.31 -0.28 8.09
C SER A 17 13.44 0.74 7.92
N VAL A 18 13.71 1.09 6.67
CA VAL A 18 14.62 2.17 6.28
C VAL A 18 13.84 3.38 5.72
N ALA A 19 12.52 3.41 5.93
CA ALA A 19 11.64 4.44 5.38
C ALA A 19 11.98 5.86 5.84
N THR A 20 12.57 6.03 7.03
CA THR A 20 13.01 7.33 7.56
C THR A 20 13.96 8.07 6.60
N ALA A 21 14.81 7.33 5.87
CA ALA A 21 15.71 7.89 4.86
C ALA A 21 14.97 8.53 3.67
N TYR A 22 13.72 8.15 3.41
CA TYR A 22 12.90 8.64 2.30
C TYR A 22 11.92 9.75 2.69
N MET A 23 11.81 10.14 3.97
CA MET A 23 10.82 11.12 4.43
C MET A 23 10.92 12.47 3.72
N GLY A 24 12.15 12.96 3.49
CA GLY A 24 12.37 14.20 2.74
C GLY A 24 11.92 14.09 1.28
N LEU A 25 12.07 12.91 0.65
CA LEU A 25 11.58 12.65 -0.70
C LEU A 25 10.04 12.62 -0.74
N LEU A 26 9.40 11.93 0.20
CA LEU A 26 7.94 11.86 0.29
C LEU A 26 7.33 13.26 0.47
N ARG A 27 7.88 14.07 1.38
CA ARG A 27 7.44 15.45 1.62
C ARG A 27 7.58 16.33 0.38
N ARG A 28 8.73 16.27 -0.32
CA ARG A 28 8.91 17.03 -1.57
C ARG A 28 7.95 16.61 -2.67
N ALA A 29 7.63 15.33 -2.75
CA ALA A 29 6.70 14.79 -3.72
C ALA A 29 5.25 15.23 -3.42
N ALA A 30 4.82 15.12 -2.15
CA ALA A 30 3.52 15.62 -1.70
C ALA A 30 3.36 17.12 -1.98
N GLY A 31 4.39 17.93 -1.74
CA GLY A 31 4.35 19.37 -2.01
C GLY A 31 4.24 19.79 -3.48
N ARG A 32 4.36 18.85 -4.43
CA ARG A 32 4.29 19.12 -5.89
C ARG A 32 3.17 18.38 -6.61
N ALA A 33 2.41 17.56 -5.89
CA ALA A 33 1.45 16.64 -6.47
C ALA A 33 0.01 17.07 -6.20
N ASP A 34 -0.87 16.80 -7.15
CA ASP A 34 -2.32 16.95 -6.97
C ASP A 34 -2.83 15.90 -5.97
N PHE A 35 -2.25 14.70 -6.00
CA PHE A 35 -2.58 13.61 -5.07
C PHE A 35 -1.40 12.72 -4.69
N PHE A 36 -1.54 12.02 -3.56
CA PHE A 36 -0.54 11.10 -3.03
C PHE A 36 -1.20 9.83 -2.49
N VAL A 37 -0.82 8.67 -3.02
CA VAL A 37 -1.38 7.38 -2.62
C VAL A 37 -0.41 6.61 -1.72
N LEU A 38 -0.86 6.30 -0.52
CA LEU A 38 -0.24 5.44 0.48
C LEU A 38 -0.85 4.04 0.34
N ASN A 39 -0.26 3.20 -0.50
CA ASN A 39 -0.85 1.99 -1.07
C ASN A 39 -0.54 0.70 -0.29
N GLY A 40 -0.76 0.75 1.03
CA GLY A 40 -0.69 -0.40 1.93
C GLY A 40 0.69 -0.71 2.49
N ASP A 41 0.68 -1.37 3.65
CA ASP A 41 1.86 -1.70 4.46
C ASP A 41 2.74 -0.47 4.75
N ILE A 42 2.08 0.65 5.01
CA ILE A 42 2.77 1.89 5.41
C ILE A 42 3.28 1.74 6.83
N PHE A 43 2.47 1.15 7.70
CA PHE A 43 2.79 0.87 9.09
C PHE A 43 2.83 -0.64 9.33
N ASP A 44 3.67 -1.10 10.25
CA ASP A 44 3.74 -2.52 10.60
C ASP A 44 3.16 -2.76 12.00
N PHE A 45 1.94 -3.27 12.11
CA PHE A 45 1.35 -3.63 13.41
C PHE A 45 1.88 -4.95 13.94
N ARG A 46 2.23 -5.89 13.05
CA ARG A 46 2.64 -7.24 13.45
C ARG A 46 4.02 -7.24 14.10
N TRP A 47 4.90 -6.38 13.62
CA TRP A 47 6.30 -6.27 14.00
C TRP A 47 6.65 -4.89 14.58
N THR A 48 5.64 -4.13 15.00
CA THR A 48 5.81 -2.83 15.63
C THR A 48 6.77 -2.90 16.81
N VAL A 49 7.70 -1.94 16.87
CA VAL A 49 8.54 -1.67 18.04
C VAL A 49 7.76 -0.96 19.15
N LEU A 50 6.56 -0.44 18.83
CA LEU A 50 5.70 0.23 19.81
C LEU A 50 5.03 -0.78 20.74
N ARG A 51 4.64 -0.28 21.90
CA ARG A 51 4.26 -1.13 23.04
C ARG A 51 2.94 -1.87 22.81
N THR A 52 1.98 -1.25 22.11
CA THR A 52 0.62 -1.78 21.90
C THR A 52 0.10 -1.46 20.49
N ALA A 53 -0.96 -2.16 20.09
CA ALA A 53 -1.70 -1.89 18.86
C ALA A 53 -2.26 -0.47 18.84
N SER A 54 -2.87 -0.04 19.94
CA SER A 54 -3.44 1.31 20.08
C SER A 54 -2.36 2.38 19.98
N ALA A 55 -1.19 2.20 20.61
CA ALA A 55 -0.06 3.12 20.44
C ALA A 55 0.43 3.18 18.99
N THR A 56 0.40 2.04 18.29
CA THR A 56 0.78 1.98 16.86
C THR A 56 -0.26 2.70 15.98
N ALA A 57 -1.55 2.51 16.25
CA ALA A 57 -2.63 3.19 15.54
C ALA A 57 -2.60 4.71 15.76
N ALA A 58 -2.43 5.17 17.00
CA ALA A 58 -2.30 6.57 17.33
C ALA A 58 -1.07 7.21 16.65
N ALA A 59 0.10 6.54 16.69
CA ALA A 59 1.30 7.02 16.03
C ALA A 59 1.14 7.06 14.49
N ALA A 60 0.48 6.06 13.91
CA ALA A 60 0.17 6.03 12.48
C ALA A 60 -0.75 7.18 12.05
N ALA A 61 -1.82 7.42 12.81
CA ALA A 61 -2.76 8.51 12.56
C ALA A 61 -2.11 9.87 12.72
N SER A 62 -1.31 10.08 13.78
CA SER A 62 -0.53 11.30 13.97
C SER A 62 0.43 11.55 12.80
N TRP A 63 1.20 10.54 12.38
CA TRP A 63 2.10 10.67 11.23
C TRP A 63 1.37 11.07 9.94
N LEU A 64 0.23 10.42 9.66
CA LEU A 64 -0.57 10.70 8.48
C LEU A 64 -1.22 12.09 8.55
N GLY A 65 -1.72 12.46 9.72
CA GLY A 65 -2.34 13.76 9.97
C GLY A 65 -1.36 14.91 9.82
N GLU A 66 -0.12 14.75 10.30
CA GLU A 66 0.95 15.73 10.10
C GLU A 66 1.33 15.86 8.62
N LEU A 67 1.42 14.75 7.89
CA LEU A 67 1.72 14.77 6.46
C LEU A 67 0.61 15.48 5.68
N ALA A 68 -0.66 15.13 5.93
CA ALA A 68 -1.81 15.73 5.28
C ALA A 68 -1.95 17.23 5.60
N ALA A 69 -1.73 17.62 6.86
CA ALA A 69 -1.79 19.01 7.29
C ALA A 69 -0.66 19.87 6.69
N ALA A 70 0.53 19.30 6.50
CA ALA A 70 1.66 20.02 5.89
C ALA A 70 1.44 20.34 4.40
N PHE A 71 0.57 19.61 3.70
CA PHE A 71 0.33 19.75 2.27
C PHE A 71 -1.17 19.80 1.95
N PRO A 72 -1.89 20.86 2.36
CA PRO A 72 -3.35 20.94 2.25
C PRO A 72 -3.87 20.95 0.79
N ARG A 73 -3.00 21.25 -0.18
CA ARG A 73 -3.32 21.21 -1.62
C ARG A 73 -3.16 19.82 -2.25
N CYS A 74 -2.50 18.89 -1.56
CA CYS A 74 -2.31 17.53 -2.02
C CYS A 74 -3.40 16.64 -1.42
N ARG A 75 -4.12 15.88 -2.24
CA ARG A 75 -5.11 14.91 -1.78
C ARG A 75 -4.45 13.57 -1.44
N PHE A 76 -4.52 13.16 -0.19
CA PHE A 76 -3.96 11.92 0.29
C PHE A 76 -4.99 10.80 0.24
N TYR A 77 -4.59 9.66 -0.31
CA TYR A 77 -5.38 8.45 -0.30
C TYR A 77 -4.62 7.34 0.42
N TYR A 78 -5.18 6.84 1.52
CA TYR A 78 -4.64 5.71 2.26
C TYR A 78 -5.36 4.43 1.88
N ILE A 79 -4.62 3.43 1.43
CA ILE A 79 -5.13 2.09 1.17
C ILE A 79 -4.43 1.16 2.16
N MET A 80 -5.17 0.31 2.85
CA MET A 80 -4.54 -0.62 3.78
C MET A 80 -3.73 -1.69 3.03
N GLY A 81 -2.73 -2.27 3.68
CA GLY A 81 -2.04 -3.53 3.38
C GLY A 81 -2.26 -4.60 4.47
N ASN A 82 -1.64 -5.77 4.32
CA ASN A 82 -1.86 -6.88 5.24
C ASN A 82 -1.18 -6.70 6.62
N HIS A 83 -0.26 -5.73 6.77
CA HIS A 83 0.39 -5.38 8.03
C HIS A 83 -0.30 -4.26 8.81
N ASP A 84 -1.14 -3.46 8.15
CA ASP A 84 -1.88 -2.35 8.76
C ASP A 84 -3.41 -2.49 8.63
N GLY A 85 -3.91 -3.58 8.03
CA GLY A 85 -5.33 -3.95 7.94
C GLY A 85 -5.96 -4.38 9.27
N VAL A 86 -5.93 -3.50 10.27
CA VAL A 86 -6.46 -3.72 11.61
C VAL A 86 -7.61 -2.74 11.92
N GLU A 87 -8.61 -3.19 12.68
CA GLU A 87 -9.79 -2.36 13.01
C GLU A 87 -9.43 -1.08 13.78
N LEU A 88 -8.42 -1.14 14.65
CA LEU A 88 -7.98 0.02 15.42
C LEU A 88 -7.49 1.15 14.51
N LEU A 89 -6.67 0.84 13.50
CA LEU A 89 -6.23 1.85 12.54
C LEU A 89 -7.39 2.38 11.72
N ALA A 90 -8.32 1.51 11.29
CA ALA A 90 -9.50 1.95 10.53
C ALA A 90 -10.36 2.97 11.31
N LYS A 91 -10.50 2.80 12.63
CA LYS A 91 -11.18 3.78 13.50
C LYS A 91 -10.45 5.12 13.52
N GLU A 92 -9.13 5.10 13.74
CA GLU A 92 -8.31 6.32 13.72
C GLU A 92 -8.33 7.02 12.35
N LEU A 93 -8.25 6.27 11.25
CA LEU A 93 -8.32 6.82 9.89
C LEU A 93 -9.68 7.44 9.58
N THR A 94 -10.77 6.86 10.11
CA THR A 94 -12.11 7.42 9.96
C THR A 94 -12.25 8.76 10.69
N ALA A 95 -11.78 8.83 11.93
CA ALA A 95 -11.74 10.08 12.68
C ALA A 95 -10.87 11.13 11.96
N LEU A 96 -9.65 10.76 11.57
CA LEU A 96 -8.73 11.67 10.89
C LEU A 96 -9.25 12.18 9.54
N ALA A 97 -9.91 11.32 8.74
CA ALA A 97 -10.51 11.74 7.47
C ALA A 97 -11.69 12.70 7.67
N SER A 98 -12.42 12.61 8.79
CA SER A 98 -13.46 13.58 9.11
C SER A 98 -12.90 14.96 9.50
N GLU A 99 -11.66 15.00 10.01
CA GLU A 99 -10.96 16.24 10.38
C GLU A 99 -10.11 16.86 9.26
N ARG A 100 -9.82 16.10 8.20
CA ARG A 100 -8.90 16.49 7.14
C ARG A 100 -9.55 16.26 5.78
N GLN A 101 -10.05 17.34 5.18
CA GLN A 101 -10.74 17.31 3.88
C GLN A 101 -9.88 16.79 2.73
N ASN A 102 -8.56 16.88 2.85
CA ASN A 102 -7.62 16.37 1.86
C ASN A 102 -7.14 14.94 2.15
N LEU A 103 -7.78 14.21 3.06
CA LEU A 103 -7.44 12.82 3.37
C LEU A 103 -8.64 11.91 3.19
N GLU A 104 -8.42 10.83 2.46
CA GLU A 104 -9.39 9.78 2.24
C GLU A 104 -8.72 8.42 2.47
N TRP A 105 -9.49 7.42 2.92
CA TRP A 105 -8.96 6.08 3.09
C TRP A 105 -9.90 5.01 2.54
N ARG A 106 -9.32 3.86 2.20
CA ARG A 106 -9.99 2.65 1.69
C ARG A 106 -9.34 1.40 2.28
N ALA A 107 -10.16 0.40 2.60
CA ALA A 107 -9.64 -0.87 3.12
C ALA A 107 -8.95 -1.73 2.05
N SER A 108 -9.39 -1.62 0.78
CA SER A 108 -9.12 -2.63 -0.25
C SER A 108 -8.41 -2.08 -1.48
N TYR A 109 -9.02 -1.09 -2.15
CA TYR A 109 -8.53 -0.51 -3.38
C TYR A 109 -9.04 0.92 -3.57
N LEU A 110 -8.44 1.62 -4.51
CA LEU A 110 -8.87 2.93 -5.01
C LEU A 110 -8.76 2.94 -6.53
N ARG A 111 -9.77 3.45 -7.21
CA ARG A 111 -9.69 3.77 -8.64
C ARG A 111 -9.70 5.29 -8.77
N LEU A 112 -8.72 5.84 -9.47
CA LEU A 112 -8.71 7.24 -9.90
C LEU A 112 -8.60 7.24 -11.41
N GLY A 113 -9.71 7.56 -12.09
CA GLY A 113 -9.79 7.57 -13.55
C GLY A 113 -9.24 6.29 -14.19
N SER A 114 -8.14 6.42 -14.94
CA SER A 114 -7.47 5.30 -15.62
C SER A 114 -6.51 4.47 -14.76
N ALA A 115 -6.34 4.79 -13.47
CA ALA A 115 -5.42 4.10 -12.57
C ALA A 115 -6.15 3.36 -11.44
N LEU A 116 -5.70 2.13 -11.15
CA LEU A 116 -6.17 1.30 -10.06
C LEU A 116 -5.02 1.07 -9.05
N PHE A 117 -5.30 1.32 -7.78
CA PHE A 117 -4.38 1.16 -6.66
C PHE A 117 -4.92 0.09 -5.72
N LEU A 118 -4.07 -0.86 -5.37
CA LEU A 118 -4.35 -1.90 -4.39
C LEU A 118 -3.04 -2.46 -3.82
N HIS A 119 -3.05 -3.00 -2.61
CA HIS A 119 -1.79 -3.46 -1.99
C HIS A 119 -1.20 -4.72 -2.68
N GLY A 120 -2.02 -5.69 -3.11
CA GLY A 120 -1.58 -6.83 -3.92
C GLY A 120 -1.51 -8.18 -3.19
N ASP A 121 -1.86 -8.19 -1.91
CA ASP A 121 -2.06 -9.34 -1.02
C ASP A 121 -3.36 -10.11 -1.31
N LEU A 122 -3.62 -10.41 -2.58
CA LEU A 122 -4.87 -11.08 -2.98
C LEU A 122 -5.00 -12.45 -2.29
N PRO A 123 -6.16 -12.80 -1.69
CA PRO A 123 -6.31 -14.07 -0.99
C PRO A 123 -6.13 -15.27 -1.93
N LEU A 124 -5.17 -16.15 -1.64
CA LEU A 124 -4.86 -17.33 -2.47
C LEU A 124 -5.99 -18.38 -2.51
N ARG A 125 -6.95 -18.35 -1.56
CA ARG A 125 -7.84 -19.49 -1.28
C ARG A 125 -9.33 -19.18 -1.06
N ARG A 126 -9.82 -17.95 -1.32
CA ARG A 126 -11.24 -17.60 -1.04
C ARG A 126 -12.16 -17.46 -2.26
N TRP A 127 -11.71 -17.92 -3.44
CA TRP A 127 -12.52 -17.97 -4.67
C TRP A 127 -13.74 -18.91 -4.63
N ARG A 128 -13.97 -19.63 -3.53
CA ARG A 128 -15.13 -20.54 -3.36
C ARG A 128 -16.38 -19.88 -2.75
N ARG A 129 -16.33 -18.62 -2.31
CA ARG A 129 -17.53 -17.88 -1.92
C ARG A 129 -17.71 -16.71 -2.87
N ARG A 130 -18.93 -16.59 -3.42
CA ARG A 130 -19.44 -15.51 -4.26
C ARG A 130 -19.22 -14.14 -3.59
N ARG A 131 -17.99 -13.62 -3.60
CA ARG A 131 -17.75 -12.20 -3.32
C ARG A 131 -17.90 -11.46 -4.64
N THR A 132 -18.82 -10.52 -4.65
CA THR A 132 -19.04 -9.58 -5.75
C THR A 132 -17.85 -8.62 -5.91
N GLU A 133 -17.05 -8.42 -4.85
CA GLU A 133 -15.89 -7.53 -4.83
C GLU A 133 -14.55 -8.31 -4.89
N PRO A 134 -13.75 -8.16 -5.95
CA PRO A 134 -12.57 -9.00 -6.23
C PRO A 134 -11.36 -8.73 -5.31
N PHE A 135 -11.37 -7.57 -4.65
CA PHE A 135 -10.29 -7.08 -3.80
C PHE A 135 -10.71 -6.92 -2.33
N ASP A 136 -11.93 -7.36 -1.99
CA ASP A 136 -12.50 -7.14 -0.65
C ASP A 136 -11.60 -7.69 0.47
N ARG A 137 -11.16 -6.77 1.33
CA ARG A 137 -10.40 -7.07 2.53
C ARG A 137 -11.26 -6.98 3.77
N SER A 138 -11.27 -8.07 4.53
CA SER A 138 -11.75 -8.06 5.90
C SER A 138 -10.66 -7.54 6.83
N LEU A 139 -11.00 -6.56 7.66
CA LEU A 139 -10.12 -6.07 8.71
C LEU A 139 -9.92 -7.16 9.77
N SER A 140 -8.74 -7.17 10.39
CA SER A 140 -8.48 -8.04 11.51
C SER A 140 -8.88 -7.36 12.82
N ASP A 141 -9.67 -8.09 13.62
CA ASP A 141 -10.02 -7.78 15.02
C ASP A 141 -8.80 -7.96 15.96
N GLY A 142 -7.89 -8.86 15.59
CA GLY A 142 -6.79 -9.31 16.45
C GLY A 142 -5.43 -8.73 16.09
N PHE A 143 -4.93 -7.83 16.94
CA PHE A 143 -3.50 -7.57 17.06
C PHE A 143 -2.78 -8.77 17.69
N ARG A 144 -2.01 -9.50 16.91
CA ARG A 144 -1.07 -10.51 17.42
C ARG A 144 0.37 -10.06 17.17
N ARG A 145 0.90 -9.24 18.07
CA ARG A 145 2.34 -8.90 18.06
C ARG A 145 3.15 -10.18 18.13
N LYS A 146 4.15 -10.31 17.26
CA LYS A 146 5.09 -11.43 17.37
C LYS A 146 5.99 -11.24 18.61
N PRO A 147 6.32 -12.32 19.35
CA PRO A 147 7.21 -12.26 20.49
C PRO A 147 8.54 -11.53 20.19
N GLN A 148 9.04 -10.73 21.13
CA GLN A 148 10.28 -9.96 20.98
C GLN A 148 11.54 -10.83 20.76
N ALA A 149 11.54 -12.06 21.28
CA ALA A 149 12.60 -13.03 20.98
C ALA A 149 12.60 -13.42 19.49
N LEU A 150 11.41 -13.59 18.89
CA LEU A 150 11.29 -13.88 17.46
C LEU A 150 11.70 -12.69 16.60
N LEU A 151 11.43 -11.44 17.03
CA LEU A 151 11.93 -10.24 16.35
C LEU A 151 13.46 -10.26 16.21
N ARG A 152 14.19 -10.56 17.30
CA ARG A 152 15.65 -10.65 17.30
C ARG A 152 16.20 -11.78 16.41
N CYS A 153 15.53 -12.92 16.36
CA CYS A 153 15.89 -14.01 15.44
C CYS A 153 15.52 -13.69 13.97
N TYR A 154 14.46 -12.91 13.74
CA TYR A 154 14.04 -12.51 12.40
C TYR A 154 14.97 -11.46 11.79
N ASP A 155 15.52 -10.56 12.59
CA ASP A 155 16.59 -9.65 12.16
C ASP A 155 17.77 -10.44 11.56
N TRP A 156 18.20 -11.50 12.24
CA TRP A 156 19.22 -12.44 11.74
C TRP A 156 18.81 -13.16 10.45
N LEU A 157 17.55 -13.61 10.35
CA LEU A 157 17.05 -14.26 9.13
C LEU A 157 17.00 -13.31 7.94
N PHE A 158 16.66 -12.03 8.13
CA PHE A 158 16.71 -11.01 7.07
C PHE A 158 18.14 -10.76 6.59
N HIS A 159 19.13 -10.80 7.49
CA HIS A 159 20.54 -10.75 7.11
C HIS A 159 21.00 -11.96 6.29
N LEU A 160 20.30 -13.10 6.40
CA LEU A 160 20.66 -14.36 5.74
C LEU A 160 19.82 -14.68 4.47
N HIS A 161 18.61 -14.13 4.30
CA HIS A 161 17.64 -14.59 3.28
C HIS A 161 17.41 -13.67 2.06
N VAL A 162 18.27 -12.67 1.80
CA VAL A 162 18.21 -11.90 0.55
C VAL A 162 18.53 -12.77 -0.70
N HIS A 163 19.09 -13.96 -0.49
CA HIS A 163 19.38 -14.92 -1.55
C HIS A 163 18.42 -16.12 -1.49
N ARG A 164 17.36 -16.15 -2.32
CA ARG A 164 16.94 -17.34 -3.12
C ARG A 164 15.60 -17.18 -3.88
N CYS A 165 15.73 -17.36 -5.21
CA CYS A 165 15.02 -18.33 -6.05
C CYS A 165 13.56 -18.12 -6.44
N ALA A 166 13.29 -17.02 -7.15
CA ALA A 166 12.54 -17.10 -8.41
C ALA A 166 13.04 -15.96 -9.31
N PRO A 167 13.27 -16.18 -10.62
CA PRO A 167 13.60 -15.08 -11.52
C PRO A 167 12.61 -13.93 -11.34
N LEU A 168 13.12 -12.71 -11.18
CA LEU A 168 12.30 -11.51 -10.94
C LEU A 168 11.18 -11.38 -11.97
N VAL A 169 11.45 -11.77 -13.22
CA VAL A 169 10.48 -11.85 -14.32
C VAL A 169 9.28 -12.75 -13.99
N HIS A 170 9.52 -13.93 -13.41
CA HIS A 170 8.44 -14.82 -12.99
C HIS A 170 7.64 -14.25 -11.83
N ARG A 171 8.26 -13.49 -10.92
CA ARG A 171 7.52 -12.79 -9.84
C ARG A 171 6.60 -11.70 -10.42
N ARG A 172 7.11 -10.82 -11.30
CA ARG A 172 6.32 -9.79 -12.00
C ARG A 172 5.12 -10.38 -12.73
N ARG A 173 5.35 -11.40 -13.55
CA ARG A 173 4.29 -12.08 -14.32
C ARG A 173 3.27 -12.75 -13.42
N ARG A 174 3.68 -13.42 -12.33
CA ARG A 174 2.75 -14.06 -11.39
C ARG A 174 1.85 -13.03 -10.71
N CYS A 175 2.42 -11.94 -10.21
CA CYS A 175 1.64 -10.85 -9.60
C CYS A 175 0.65 -10.23 -10.60
N ALA A 176 1.14 -9.82 -11.78
CA ALA A 176 0.30 -9.24 -12.82
C ALA A 176 -0.83 -10.19 -13.26
N LYS A 177 -0.52 -11.48 -13.47
CA LYS A 177 -1.52 -12.51 -13.81
C LYS A 177 -2.57 -12.67 -12.72
N LYS A 178 -2.17 -12.65 -11.45
CA LYS A 178 -3.08 -12.80 -10.31
C LYS A 178 -4.04 -11.61 -10.23
N ILE A 179 -3.52 -10.39 -10.32
CA ILE A 179 -4.33 -9.16 -10.27
C ILE A 179 -5.23 -9.04 -11.49
N ALA A 180 -4.71 -9.27 -12.70
CA ALA A 180 -5.52 -9.23 -13.92
C ALA A 180 -6.67 -10.26 -13.89
N ARG A 181 -6.43 -11.45 -13.33
CA ARG A 181 -7.48 -12.45 -13.14
C ARG A 181 -8.54 -11.99 -12.13
N SER A 182 -8.13 -11.43 -11.01
CA SER A 182 -9.06 -10.86 -10.01
C SER A 182 -9.90 -9.75 -10.61
N LEU A 183 -9.28 -8.81 -11.33
CA LEU A 183 -9.97 -7.70 -11.97
C LEU A 183 -11.03 -8.18 -12.98
N ARG A 184 -10.69 -9.17 -13.82
CA ARG A 184 -11.60 -9.74 -14.82
C ARG A 184 -12.79 -10.51 -14.24
N ALA A 185 -12.69 -10.99 -13.01
CA ALA A 185 -13.79 -11.70 -12.37
C ALA A 185 -14.65 -10.79 -11.49
N GLY A 186 -14.22 -9.54 -11.27
CA GLY A 186 -15.01 -8.53 -10.59
C GLY A 186 -16.02 -7.87 -11.52
N PRO A 187 -16.71 -6.82 -11.03
CA PRO A 187 -17.63 -6.01 -11.81
C PRO A 187 -16.92 -5.37 -13.02
N ALA A 188 -17.60 -5.32 -14.16
CA ALA A 188 -17.02 -4.80 -15.40
C ALA A 188 -16.62 -3.33 -15.28
N GLU A 189 -17.40 -2.57 -14.51
CA GLU A 189 -17.22 -1.16 -14.20
C GLU A 189 -15.87 -0.90 -13.53
N LEU A 190 -15.36 -1.84 -12.73
CA LEU A 190 -14.06 -1.69 -12.08
C LEU A 190 -12.89 -1.79 -13.07
N ALA A 191 -13.04 -2.58 -14.12
CA ALA A 191 -12.01 -2.79 -15.15
C ALA A 191 -12.09 -1.74 -16.27
N GLU A 192 -13.24 -1.09 -16.41
CA GLU A 192 -13.48 -0.10 -17.47
C GLU A 192 -12.47 1.06 -17.38
N GLN A 193 -11.87 1.42 -18.51
CA GLN A 193 -10.88 2.51 -18.66
C GLN A 193 -9.59 2.38 -17.83
N VAL A 194 -9.43 1.34 -17.00
CA VAL A 194 -8.20 1.10 -16.25
C VAL A 194 -7.09 0.68 -17.21
N THR A 195 -6.00 1.44 -17.23
CA THR A 195 -4.79 1.14 -18.00
C THR A 195 -3.60 0.83 -17.12
N ASP A 196 -3.56 1.39 -15.91
CA ASP A 196 -2.43 1.34 -15.00
C ASP A 196 -2.82 0.76 -13.65
N ILE A 197 -2.01 -0.18 -13.15
CA ILE A 197 -2.20 -0.85 -11.87
C ILE A 197 -0.96 -0.65 -11.01
N TYR A 198 -1.16 -0.03 -9.84
CA TYR A 198 -0.13 0.23 -8.86
C TYR A 198 -0.34 -0.64 -7.63
N PHE A 199 0.70 -1.37 -7.22
CA PHE A 199 0.61 -2.27 -6.08
C PHE A 199 1.92 -2.45 -5.30
N GLY A 200 1.81 -3.06 -4.13
CA GLY A 200 2.89 -3.35 -3.18
C GLY A 200 3.12 -4.85 -2.97
N HIS A 201 3.40 -5.26 -1.73
CA HIS A 201 3.40 -6.63 -1.20
C HIS A 201 4.50 -7.57 -1.72
N SER A 202 4.86 -7.48 -3.00
CA SER A 202 5.84 -8.39 -3.61
C SER A 202 7.28 -8.08 -3.24
N HIS A 203 7.52 -6.87 -2.70
CA HIS A 203 8.82 -6.28 -2.40
C HIS A 203 9.78 -6.19 -3.61
N VAL A 204 9.28 -6.42 -4.83
CA VAL A 204 10.05 -6.32 -6.06
C VAL A 204 9.66 -5.04 -6.78
N ALA A 205 10.53 -4.03 -6.70
CA ALA A 205 10.33 -2.77 -7.42
C ALA A 205 10.38 -2.95 -8.94
N PHE A 206 9.38 -2.44 -9.65
CA PHE A 206 9.37 -2.29 -11.11
C PHE A 206 8.29 -1.31 -11.57
N SER A 207 8.40 -0.80 -12.80
CA SER A 207 7.39 0.04 -13.44
C SER A 207 7.23 -0.35 -14.90
N GLY A 208 6.07 -0.04 -15.49
CA GLY A 208 5.83 -0.21 -16.92
C GLY A 208 5.72 -1.65 -17.40
N TYR A 209 5.47 -2.62 -16.51
CA TYR A 209 5.37 -4.03 -16.92
C TYR A 209 4.02 -4.30 -17.59
N ARG A 210 4.03 -4.59 -18.89
CA ARG A 210 2.80 -4.83 -19.66
C ARG A 210 2.35 -6.29 -19.55
N TYR A 211 1.07 -6.50 -19.25
CA TYR A 211 0.43 -7.81 -19.25
C TYR A 211 -1.06 -7.69 -19.54
N ALA A 212 -1.53 -8.43 -20.55
CA ALA A 212 -2.96 -8.55 -20.85
C ALA A 212 -3.69 -7.20 -21.10
N GLY A 213 -3.02 -6.26 -21.78
CA GLY A 213 -3.55 -4.92 -22.08
C GLY A 213 -3.37 -3.89 -20.96
N LEU A 214 -2.88 -4.30 -19.79
CA LEU A 214 -2.68 -3.46 -18.61
C LEU A 214 -1.20 -3.21 -18.36
N THR A 215 -0.88 -2.08 -17.74
CA THR A 215 0.46 -1.71 -17.29
C THR A 215 0.55 -1.82 -15.78
N PHE A 216 1.54 -2.55 -15.29
CA PHE A 216 1.72 -2.84 -13.87
C PHE A 216 2.96 -2.15 -13.31
N HIS A 217 2.81 -1.64 -12.10
CA HIS A 217 3.85 -0.94 -11.36
C HIS A 217 3.87 -1.41 -9.91
N ASN A 218 5.07 -1.59 -9.36
CA ASN A 218 5.28 -2.00 -7.97
C ASN A 218 6.34 -1.12 -7.31
N THR A 219 6.02 -0.58 -6.13
CA THR A 219 6.89 0.37 -5.43
C THR A 219 8.07 -0.31 -4.73
N GLY A 220 8.06 -1.65 -4.59
CA GLY A 220 9.06 -2.39 -3.85
C GLY A 220 8.76 -2.39 -2.35
N SER A 221 9.78 -2.28 -1.50
CA SER A 221 9.61 -2.22 -0.05
C SER A 221 10.78 -1.49 0.61
N ALA A 222 10.48 -0.56 1.52
CA ALA A 222 11.48 0.21 2.27
C ALA A 222 11.99 -0.57 3.49
N VAL A 223 12.22 -1.87 3.30
CA VAL A 223 12.83 -2.78 4.26
C VAL A 223 14.28 -3.01 3.87
N ARG A 224 15.18 -3.11 4.86
CA ARG A 224 16.60 -3.36 4.65
C ARG A 224 16.85 -4.51 3.65
N GLY A 225 17.67 -4.26 2.64
CA GLY A 225 18.02 -5.25 1.60
C GLY A 225 17.03 -5.34 0.43
N SER A 226 15.91 -4.63 0.46
CA SER A 226 14.95 -4.53 -0.64
C SER A 226 15.15 -3.25 -1.46
N ARG A 227 14.76 -3.30 -2.74
CA ARG A 227 14.66 -2.08 -3.55
C ARG A 227 13.31 -1.44 -3.30
N TRP A 228 13.30 -0.11 -3.20
CA TRP A 228 12.11 0.70 -3.03
C TRP A 228 12.18 1.90 -3.97
N GLN A 229 11.02 2.33 -4.48
CA GLN A 229 10.91 3.48 -5.35
C GLN A 229 9.59 4.22 -5.10
N LEU A 230 9.66 5.54 -5.09
CA LEU A 230 8.50 6.40 -5.22
C LEU A 230 8.09 6.46 -6.69
N LEU A 231 6.84 6.12 -7.02
CA LEU A 231 6.38 6.07 -8.39
C LEU A 231 5.53 7.29 -8.76
N PRO A 232 5.85 7.99 -9.87
CA PRO A 232 4.97 9.03 -10.40
C PRO A 232 3.74 8.40 -11.04
N VAL A 233 2.62 9.12 -10.98
CA VAL A 233 1.33 8.70 -11.49
C VAL A 233 0.74 9.83 -12.34
N ARG A 234 0.21 9.47 -13.51
CA ARG A 234 -0.60 10.37 -14.33
C ARG A 234 -1.96 9.75 -14.52
N VAL A 235 -3.00 10.48 -14.12
CA VAL A 235 -4.38 10.02 -14.21
C VAL A 235 -5.13 10.88 -15.23
N ARG A 236 -5.79 10.21 -16.18
CA ARG A 236 -6.82 10.80 -17.03
C ARG A 236 -8.15 10.76 -16.31
N ASP A 237 -8.99 11.75 -16.55
CA ASP A 237 -10.36 11.79 -16.02
C ASP A 237 -10.40 11.72 -14.48
N TRP A 238 -9.46 12.44 -13.85
CA TRP A 238 -9.47 12.65 -12.41
C TRP A 238 -10.54 13.68 -12.07
N ASP A 239 -11.55 13.27 -11.32
CA ASP A 239 -12.65 14.08 -10.83
C ASP A 239 -12.32 14.82 -9.52
N GLY A 240 -11.07 14.75 -9.06
CA GLY A 240 -10.66 15.41 -7.82
C GLY A 240 -11.16 14.72 -6.56
N GLY A 241 -12.00 13.67 -6.67
CA GLY A 241 -12.86 13.17 -5.60
C GLY A 241 -13.86 14.22 -5.15
N SER A 242 -15.14 14.04 -5.43
CA SER A 242 -16.23 14.76 -4.73
C SER A 242 -16.41 14.22 -3.32
#